data_AF-H1V071-F1
#
_entry.id   AF-H1V071-F1
#
_cell.length_a   1.000
_cell.length_b   1.000
_cell.length_c   1.000
_cell.angle_alpha   90.00
_cell.angle_beta   90.00
_cell.angle_gamma   90.00
#
_symmetry.space_group_name_H-M   'P 1'
#
loop_
_entity.id
_entity.type
_entity.pdbx_description
1 polymer ?
#
loop_
_entity_poly.entity_id
_entity_poly.type
_entity_poly.pdbx_seq_one_letter_code
_entity_poly.pdbx_strand_id
1 'polypeptide(L)'
;MATPGMLYVTMQPKPDLALEQFHEWYNNEHGPTRLRLPQIFTNGLRYRATDGQEPSFLATYDVTSMSLLETPTYTTLRANRSAREAETIGQVDVTRYFYDLVIEQKAPLFLPIEQLSDKEAEGIVLVAVETTLRDESAEHEFKKWYGEEHIPMLTKVPGWLRTRLLKVSSIGDGAGSKTTYLALHDYARTNGLGGPEHKASVATAWGAEVAKSVTAKNRRTYSLFYVFGPAPRDLSNLAKLPASASTFTAPDGKTTTVPGTDGAISSYITAEDQLSIPYRLEGSAKDDAPTVAFCNSLLTSLHMWDPVVKLLKEQRPDLRILRYDTRGRHSIPGPPVPATLDLLASDLRTVLDALRIPKLHALVGVSMGGATTTNFALKYPNRLKKFVACDFN
;
A
#
# COMPACT_ATOMS: atom_id res chain seq x y z
N MET A 1 12.84 -17.10 -17.56
CA MET A 1 12.75 -16.85 -16.10
C MET A 1 11.70 -15.78 -15.88
N ALA A 2 10.93 -15.83 -14.80
CA ALA A 2 10.02 -14.75 -14.45
C ALA A 2 10.83 -13.47 -14.22
N THR A 3 10.56 -12.42 -15.01
CA THR A 3 11.25 -11.13 -14.86
C THR A 3 10.46 -10.30 -13.85
N PRO A 4 10.95 -10.10 -12.62
CA PRO A 4 10.32 -9.16 -11.69
C PRO A 4 10.45 -7.74 -12.23
N GLY A 5 9.58 -6.85 -11.75
CA GLY A 5 9.57 -5.50 -12.25
C GLY A 5 8.68 -4.58 -11.44
N MET A 6 8.17 -3.54 -12.12
CA MET A 6 7.36 -2.52 -11.48
C MET A 6 6.32 -1.99 -12.45
N LEU A 7 5.11 -1.77 -11.91
CA LEU A 7 4.10 -0.91 -12.51
C LEU A 7 4.26 0.49 -11.89
N TYR A 8 4.66 1.46 -12.70
CA TYR A 8 4.87 2.85 -12.30
C TYR A 8 3.80 3.74 -12.93
N VAL A 9 3.00 4.43 -12.12
CA VAL A 9 1.78 5.11 -12.58
C VAL A 9 1.80 6.57 -12.13
N THR A 10 1.98 7.49 -13.08
CA THR A 10 1.90 8.92 -12.81
C THR A 10 0.48 9.41 -13.01
N MET A 11 0.02 10.32 -12.15
CA MET A 11 -1.36 10.79 -12.12
C MET A 11 -1.44 12.27 -11.82
N GLN A 12 -2.24 12.98 -12.60
CA GLN A 12 -2.64 14.35 -12.36
C GLN A 12 -4.17 14.43 -12.36
N PRO A 13 -4.82 14.56 -11.19
CA PRO A 13 -6.25 14.86 -11.11
C PRO A 13 -6.56 16.18 -11.83
N LYS A 14 -7.67 16.23 -12.56
CA LYS A 14 -8.17 17.47 -13.14
C LYS A 14 -8.57 18.46 -12.04
N PRO A 15 -8.52 19.79 -12.29
CA PRO A 15 -8.82 20.80 -11.27
C PRO A 15 -10.18 20.64 -10.58
N ASP A 16 -11.20 20.13 -11.30
CA ASP A 16 -12.56 19.98 -10.77
C ASP A 16 -12.76 18.69 -9.95
N LEU A 17 -11.79 17.76 -9.97
CA LEU A 17 -11.84 16.56 -9.15
C LEU A 17 -11.28 16.87 -7.76
N ALA A 18 -12.16 16.87 -6.76
CA ALA A 18 -11.78 17.02 -5.37
C ALA A 18 -10.70 15.98 -4.97
N LEU A 19 -9.62 16.43 -4.33
CA LEU A 19 -8.49 15.55 -4.00
C LEU A 19 -8.89 14.44 -3.02
N GLU A 20 -9.77 14.73 -2.08
CA GLU A 20 -10.34 13.75 -1.17
C GLU A 20 -11.13 12.66 -1.90
N GLN A 21 -11.87 13.00 -2.96
CA GLN A 21 -12.56 12.02 -3.82
C GLN A 21 -11.55 11.16 -4.58
N PHE A 22 -10.53 11.79 -5.16
CA PHE A 22 -9.44 11.05 -5.82
C PHE A 22 -8.71 10.10 -4.84
N HIS A 23 -8.38 10.57 -3.65
CA HIS A 23 -7.68 9.76 -2.66
C HIS A 23 -8.55 8.66 -2.08
N GLU A 24 -9.81 8.93 -1.74
CA GLU A 24 -10.76 7.93 -1.24
C GLU A 24 -10.94 6.79 -2.23
N TRP A 25 -11.23 7.10 -3.50
CA TRP A 25 -11.35 6.09 -4.55
C TRP A 25 -10.07 5.26 -4.68
N TYR A 26 -8.91 5.93 -4.74
CA TYR A 26 -7.66 5.22 -4.95
C TYR A 26 -7.29 4.32 -3.76
N ASN A 27 -7.50 4.81 -2.54
CA ASN A 27 -7.06 4.15 -1.31
C ASN A 27 -8.04 3.09 -0.82
N ASN A 28 -9.34 3.21 -1.13
CA ASN A 28 -10.37 2.29 -0.65
C ASN A 28 -10.95 1.38 -1.74
N GLU A 29 -10.63 1.58 -3.03
CA GLU A 29 -11.03 0.67 -4.10
C GLU A 29 -9.86 0.31 -5.03
N HIS A 30 -9.25 1.29 -5.69
CA HIS A 30 -8.30 1.03 -6.79
C HIS A 30 -7.06 0.26 -6.33
N GLY A 31 -6.43 0.73 -5.26
CA GLY A 31 -5.25 0.13 -4.65
C GLY A 31 -5.55 -1.25 -4.07
N PRO A 32 -6.47 -1.37 -3.09
CA PRO A 32 -6.79 -2.65 -2.45
C PRO A 32 -7.15 -3.77 -3.43
N THR A 33 -7.87 -3.46 -4.51
CA THR A 33 -8.20 -4.45 -5.56
C THR A 33 -6.97 -5.06 -6.21
N ARG A 34 -5.89 -4.29 -6.40
CA ARG A 34 -4.60 -4.81 -6.88
C ARG A 34 -3.88 -5.61 -5.81
N LEU A 35 -3.85 -5.11 -4.57
CA LEU A 35 -3.15 -5.75 -3.47
C LEU A 35 -3.81 -7.06 -3.01
N ARG A 36 -5.04 -7.34 -3.45
CA ARG A 36 -5.70 -8.65 -3.34
C ARG A 36 -5.15 -9.70 -4.32
N LEU A 37 -4.19 -9.34 -5.17
CA LEU A 37 -3.48 -10.24 -6.07
C LEU A 37 -2.01 -10.40 -5.61
N PRO A 38 -1.74 -11.02 -4.44
CA PRO A 38 -0.40 -11.10 -3.86
C PRO A 38 0.59 -11.92 -4.71
N GLN A 39 0.08 -12.76 -5.62
CA GLN A 39 0.89 -13.46 -6.61
C GLN A 39 1.43 -12.53 -7.69
N ILE A 40 0.84 -11.34 -7.88
CA ILE A 40 1.26 -10.33 -8.86
C ILE A 40 1.99 -9.18 -8.16
N PHE A 41 1.38 -8.60 -7.12
CA PHE A 41 1.88 -7.40 -6.45
C PHE A 41 2.34 -7.71 -5.04
N THR A 42 3.59 -7.39 -4.71
CA THR A 42 4.12 -7.56 -3.35
C THR A 42 3.85 -6.34 -2.47
N ASN A 43 3.71 -5.16 -3.08
CA ASN A 43 3.38 -3.93 -2.39
C ASN A 43 2.65 -2.96 -3.31
N GLY A 44 2.23 -1.84 -2.73
CA GLY A 44 1.91 -0.67 -3.52
C GLY A 44 1.98 0.59 -2.67
N LEU A 45 2.54 1.63 -3.27
CA LEU A 45 3.03 2.81 -2.59
C LEU A 45 2.54 4.05 -3.31
N ARG A 46 2.11 5.09 -2.57
CA ARG A 46 1.74 6.38 -3.14
C ARG A 46 2.70 7.47 -2.69
N TYR A 47 3.06 8.30 -3.66
CA TYR A 47 3.93 9.43 -3.46
C TYR A 47 3.32 10.71 -4.04
N ARG A 48 3.67 11.83 -3.42
CA ARG A 48 3.36 13.18 -3.90
C ARG A 48 4.65 13.82 -4.40
N ALA A 49 4.61 14.46 -5.57
CA ALA A 49 5.75 15.19 -6.10
C ALA A 49 6.13 16.34 -5.17
N THR A 50 7.44 16.54 -4.97
CA THR A 50 8.01 17.59 -4.12
C THR A 50 8.91 18.54 -4.90
N ASP A 51 8.98 18.37 -6.21
CA ASP A 51 9.75 19.18 -7.16
C ASP A 51 8.95 20.32 -7.81
N GLY A 52 7.67 20.48 -7.43
CA GLY A 52 6.79 21.50 -7.99
C GLY A 52 6.32 21.22 -9.41
N GLN A 53 6.51 20.00 -9.92
CA GLN A 53 6.13 19.62 -11.29
C GLN A 53 4.92 18.68 -11.30
N GLU A 54 4.22 18.66 -12.43
CA GLU A 54 3.18 17.68 -12.75
C GLU A 54 3.75 16.50 -13.56
N PRO A 55 3.20 15.28 -13.47
CA PRO A 55 2.06 14.90 -12.62
C PRO A 55 2.38 14.93 -11.12
N SER A 56 1.42 15.35 -10.31
CA SER A 56 1.61 15.60 -8.87
C SER A 56 1.63 14.33 -8.02
N PHE A 57 1.09 13.21 -8.55
CA PHE A 57 1.00 11.96 -7.81
C PHE A 57 1.62 10.80 -8.57
N LEU A 58 2.19 9.88 -7.81
CA LEU A 58 2.76 8.64 -8.28
C LEU A 58 2.19 7.49 -7.46
N ALA A 59 1.84 6.40 -8.13
CA ALA A 59 1.70 5.10 -7.50
C ALA A 59 2.70 4.11 -8.11
N THR A 60 3.39 3.35 -7.27
CA THR A 60 4.27 2.27 -7.71
C THR A 60 3.80 0.96 -7.11
N TYR A 61 3.89 -0.12 -7.89
CA TYR A 61 3.64 -1.48 -7.43
C TYR A 61 4.81 -2.35 -7.84
N ASP A 62 5.47 -3.00 -6.89
CA ASP A 62 6.48 -4.01 -7.18
C ASP A 62 5.77 -5.29 -7.68
N VAL A 63 6.24 -5.82 -8.80
CA VAL A 63 5.60 -6.92 -9.54
C VAL A 63 6.50 -8.15 -9.48
N THR A 64 5.94 -9.27 -9.03
CA THR A 64 6.66 -10.56 -8.88
C THR A 64 7.15 -11.10 -10.22
N SER A 65 6.34 -10.96 -11.27
CA SER A 65 6.64 -11.36 -12.64
C SER A 65 5.85 -10.50 -13.62
N MET A 66 6.54 -9.78 -14.51
CA MET A 66 5.91 -8.84 -15.44
C MET A 66 4.89 -9.52 -16.37
N SER A 67 5.13 -10.77 -16.78
CA SER A 67 4.17 -11.55 -17.59
C SER A 67 2.80 -11.74 -16.95
N LEU A 68 2.68 -11.64 -15.61
CA LEU A 68 1.39 -11.74 -14.93
C LEU A 68 0.46 -10.56 -15.25
N LEU A 69 1.01 -9.41 -15.65
CA LEU A 69 0.24 -8.23 -16.06
C LEU A 69 -0.46 -8.40 -17.42
N GLU A 70 -0.12 -9.44 -18.19
CA GLU A 70 -0.81 -9.77 -19.44
C GLU A 70 -1.92 -10.82 -19.24
N THR A 71 -1.97 -11.43 -18.06
CA THR A 71 -2.94 -12.49 -17.76
C THR A 71 -4.35 -11.93 -17.50
N PRO A 72 -5.42 -12.72 -17.76
CA PRO A 72 -6.78 -12.35 -17.41
C PRO A 72 -6.95 -11.93 -15.94
N THR A 73 -6.19 -12.54 -15.02
CA THR A 73 -6.20 -12.19 -13.60
C THR A 73 -5.96 -10.70 -13.34
N TYR A 74 -5.06 -10.07 -14.10
CA TYR A 74 -4.82 -8.62 -14.00
C TYR A 74 -5.65 -7.81 -14.99
N THR A 75 -5.72 -8.23 -16.26
CA THR A 75 -6.36 -7.42 -17.32
C THR A 75 -7.86 -7.27 -17.11
N THR A 76 -8.51 -8.23 -16.44
CA THR A 76 -9.94 -8.15 -16.11
C THR A 76 -10.26 -7.14 -15.00
N LEU A 77 -9.28 -6.69 -14.20
CA LEU A 77 -9.51 -5.61 -13.23
C LEU A 77 -10.05 -4.35 -13.91
N ARG A 78 -9.53 -4.04 -15.11
CA ARG A 78 -10.00 -2.91 -15.91
C ARG A 78 -11.31 -3.21 -16.63
N ALA A 79 -11.51 -4.44 -17.08
CA ALA A 79 -12.74 -4.86 -17.77
C ALA A 79 -13.96 -4.84 -16.83
N ASN A 80 -13.75 -5.22 -15.57
CA ASN A 80 -14.79 -5.37 -14.55
C ASN A 80 -14.82 -4.21 -13.54
N ARG A 81 -14.28 -3.05 -13.93
CA ARG A 81 -14.22 -1.89 -13.06
C ARG A 81 -15.63 -1.40 -12.67
N SER A 82 -15.75 -0.83 -11.48
CA SER A 82 -17.00 -0.20 -11.04
C SER A 82 -17.29 1.08 -11.84
N ALA A 83 -18.54 1.55 -11.75
CA ALA A 83 -18.93 2.85 -12.31
C ALA A 83 -18.11 3.99 -11.67
N ARG A 84 -17.89 3.95 -10.34
CA ARG A 84 -17.07 4.95 -9.61
C ARG A 84 -15.64 4.99 -10.13
N GLU A 85 -15.03 3.83 -10.34
CA GLU A 85 -13.68 3.71 -10.89
C GLU A 85 -13.62 4.25 -12.32
N ALA A 86 -14.59 3.94 -13.17
CA ALA A 86 -14.67 4.46 -14.54
C ALA A 86 -14.80 5.98 -14.58
N GLU A 87 -15.67 6.54 -13.75
CA GLU A 87 -15.93 7.98 -13.65
C GLU A 87 -14.74 8.75 -13.08
N THR A 88 -14.19 8.28 -11.96
CA THR A 88 -13.08 8.97 -11.28
C THR A 88 -11.81 8.94 -12.12
N ILE A 89 -11.47 7.79 -12.71
CA ILE A 89 -10.26 7.70 -13.53
C ILE A 89 -10.36 8.49 -14.84
N GLY A 90 -11.58 8.71 -15.37
CA GLY A 90 -11.81 9.60 -16.52
C GLY A 90 -11.52 11.07 -16.23
N GLN A 91 -11.39 11.43 -14.95
CA GLN A 91 -11.05 12.76 -14.46
C GLN A 91 -9.59 12.88 -14.01
N VAL A 92 -8.75 11.88 -14.32
CA VAL A 92 -7.33 11.86 -13.95
C VAL A 92 -6.50 11.62 -15.20
N ASP A 93 -5.55 12.50 -15.48
CA ASP A 93 -4.53 12.26 -16.49
C ASP A 93 -3.56 11.22 -15.95
N VAL A 94 -3.69 9.99 -16.46
CA VAL A 94 -2.99 8.81 -15.96
C VAL A 94 -2.09 8.22 -17.03
N THR A 95 -0.83 8.01 -16.69
CA THR A 95 0.13 7.30 -17.55
C THR A 95 0.69 6.10 -16.80
N ARG A 96 0.74 4.95 -17.47
CA ARG A 96 1.25 3.70 -16.91
C ARG A 96 2.52 3.31 -17.63
N TYR A 97 3.54 3.05 -16.85
CA TYR A 97 4.83 2.59 -17.32
C TYR A 97 5.11 1.22 -16.72
N PHE A 98 5.66 0.33 -17.54
CA PHE A 98 6.01 -1.03 -17.18
C PHE A 98 7.53 -1.13 -17.25
N TYR A 99 8.15 -1.57 -16.16
CA TYR A 99 9.60 -1.67 -16.09
C TYR A 99 10.05 -3.04 -15.59
N ASP A 100 11.04 -3.61 -16.25
CA ASP A 100 11.75 -4.81 -15.81
C ASP A 100 12.86 -4.41 -14.85
N LEU A 101 13.01 -5.14 -13.73
CA LEU A 101 14.10 -4.89 -12.79
C LEU A 101 15.44 -5.38 -13.36
N VAL A 102 16.46 -4.51 -13.33
CA VAL A 102 17.81 -4.83 -13.84
C VAL A 102 18.81 -4.95 -12.70
N ILE A 103 18.86 -3.96 -11.81
CA ILE A 103 19.76 -3.94 -10.65
C ILE A 103 18.95 -3.54 -9.42
N GLU A 104 19.20 -4.19 -8.29
CA GLU A 104 18.73 -3.75 -6.99
C GLU A 104 19.87 -3.81 -5.98
N GLN A 105 20.08 -2.73 -5.23
CA GLN A 105 20.96 -2.70 -4.08
C GLN A 105 20.23 -2.07 -2.90
N LYS A 106 20.36 -2.69 -1.74
CA LYS A 106 19.68 -2.31 -0.49
C LYS A 106 20.71 -1.99 0.59
N ALA A 107 20.37 -1.09 1.50
CA ALA A 107 21.13 -0.91 2.72
C ALA A 107 21.11 -2.20 3.58
N PRO A 108 22.14 -2.48 4.39
CA PRO A 108 22.21 -3.72 5.18
C PRO A 108 21.01 -3.93 6.13
N LEU A 109 20.44 -2.85 6.66
CA LEU A 109 19.28 -2.88 7.56
C LEU A 109 17.98 -2.42 6.86
N PHE A 110 17.93 -2.52 5.53
CA PHE A 110 16.76 -2.15 4.76
C PHE A 110 15.56 -3.03 5.12
N LEU A 111 14.48 -2.40 5.56
CA LEU A 111 13.17 -3.02 5.66
C LEU A 111 12.31 -2.54 4.48
N PRO A 112 11.61 -3.44 3.78
CA PRO A 112 10.67 -3.05 2.75
C PRO A 112 9.61 -2.08 3.29
N ILE A 113 9.22 -1.09 2.49
CA ILE A 113 8.34 0.01 2.94
C ILE A 113 6.99 -0.54 3.43
N GLU A 114 6.48 -1.60 2.81
CA GLU A 114 5.26 -2.28 3.23
C GLU A 114 5.36 -2.99 4.60
N GLN A 115 6.57 -3.21 5.13
CA GLN A 115 6.76 -3.78 6.47
C GLN A 115 6.92 -2.70 7.56
N LEU A 116 7.14 -1.45 7.18
CA LEU A 116 7.19 -0.32 8.11
C LEU A 116 5.77 0.02 8.60
N SER A 117 5.66 0.58 9.81
CA SER A 117 4.43 1.28 10.18
C SER A 117 4.22 2.52 9.30
N ASP A 118 2.98 2.98 9.18
CA ASP A 118 2.70 4.16 8.35
C ASP A 118 3.49 5.40 8.80
N LYS A 119 3.70 5.57 10.11
CA LYS A 119 4.49 6.67 10.68
C LYS A 119 5.97 6.61 10.29
N GLU A 120 6.54 5.41 10.22
CA GLU A 120 7.93 5.19 9.80
C GLU A 120 8.09 5.36 8.29
N ALA A 121 7.09 4.91 7.52
CA ALA A 121 7.09 4.98 6.05
C ALA A 121 6.88 6.41 5.53
N GLU A 122 6.01 7.18 6.17
CA GLU A 122 5.64 8.53 5.73
C GLU A 122 6.89 9.41 5.52
N GLY A 123 6.89 10.18 4.43
CA GLY A 123 7.99 11.10 4.14
C GLY A 123 9.27 10.44 3.63
N ILE A 124 9.33 9.11 3.45
CA ILE A 124 10.40 8.48 2.68
C ILE A 124 10.47 9.15 1.31
N VAL A 125 11.68 9.59 0.94
CA VAL A 125 11.93 10.35 -0.28
C VAL A 125 12.29 9.39 -1.39
N LEU A 126 11.60 9.51 -2.53
CA LEU A 126 11.92 8.80 -3.76
C LEU A 126 12.48 9.79 -4.77
N VAL A 127 13.71 9.57 -5.22
CA VAL A 127 14.26 10.26 -6.40
C VAL A 127 14.16 9.33 -7.60
N ALA A 128 13.40 9.74 -8.60
CA ALA A 128 13.24 9.01 -9.86
C ALA A 128 14.04 9.73 -10.96
N VAL A 129 14.93 9.00 -11.62
CA VAL A 129 15.75 9.50 -12.73
C VAL A 129 15.50 8.63 -13.95
N GLU A 130 14.77 9.17 -14.92
CA GLU A 130 14.61 8.55 -16.23
C GLU A 130 15.76 8.97 -17.13
N THR A 131 16.31 8.03 -17.88
CA THR A 131 17.44 8.22 -18.78
C THR A 131 17.22 7.43 -20.05
N THR A 132 17.17 8.11 -21.19
CA THR A 132 17.14 7.49 -22.51
C THR A 132 18.55 7.49 -23.09
N LEU A 133 19.04 6.30 -23.44
CA LEU A 133 20.32 6.15 -24.12
C LEU A 133 20.14 6.32 -25.63
N ARG A 134 21.23 6.75 -26.30
CA ARG A 134 21.29 6.93 -27.75
C ARG A 134 20.92 5.66 -28.51
N ASP A 135 21.47 4.53 -28.09
CA ASP A 135 21.29 3.23 -28.72
C ASP A 135 21.63 2.10 -27.73
N GLU A 136 21.36 0.85 -28.13
CA GLU A 136 21.57 -0.32 -27.28
C GLU A 136 23.07 -0.61 -27.00
N SER A 137 23.99 -0.08 -27.81
CA SER A 137 25.43 -0.32 -27.61
C SER A 137 25.96 0.37 -26.34
N ALA A 138 25.32 1.46 -25.91
CA ALA A 138 25.64 2.17 -24.68
C ALA A 138 25.15 1.45 -23.40
N GLU A 139 24.27 0.45 -23.51
CA GLU A 139 23.64 -0.17 -22.34
C GLU A 139 24.64 -0.88 -21.44
N HIS A 140 25.61 -1.59 -22.03
CA HIS A 140 26.57 -2.35 -21.25
C HIS A 140 27.36 -1.43 -20.31
N GLU A 141 27.88 -0.35 -20.87
CA GLU A 141 28.66 0.65 -20.13
C GLU A 141 27.80 1.39 -19.09
N PHE A 142 26.57 1.76 -19.46
CA PHE A 142 25.64 2.44 -18.55
C PHE A 142 25.31 1.56 -17.32
N LYS A 143 25.01 0.28 -17.53
CA LYS A 143 24.72 -0.67 -16.43
C LYS A 143 25.95 -0.92 -15.57
N LYS A 144 27.13 -1.05 -16.20
CA LYS A 144 28.40 -1.24 -15.51
C LYS A 144 28.70 -0.04 -14.60
N TRP A 145 28.62 1.17 -15.13
CA TRP A 145 28.78 2.40 -14.35
C TRP A 145 27.81 2.48 -13.17
N TYR A 146 26.53 2.13 -13.39
CA TYR A 146 25.55 2.10 -12.31
C TYR A 146 25.95 1.15 -11.17
N GLY A 147 26.35 -0.08 -11.52
CA GLY A 147 26.68 -1.12 -10.54
C GLY A 147 28.03 -0.93 -9.85
N GLU A 148 29.05 -0.44 -10.57
CA GLU A 148 30.43 -0.39 -10.10
C GLU A 148 30.83 0.97 -9.51
N GLU A 149 30.20 2.06 -9.91
CA GLU A 149 30.52 3.41 -9.41
C GLU A 149 29.32 4.13 -8.80
N HIS A 150 28.23 4.30 -9.56
CA HIS A 150 27.18 5.23 -9.16
C HIS A 150 26.44 4.78 -7.89
N ILE A 151 25.95 3.55 -7.84
CA ILE A 151 25.27 3.05 -6.64
C ILE A 151 26.22 2.98 -5.44
N PRO A 152 27.45 2.43 -5.56
CA PRO A 152 28.44 2.48 -4.46
C PRO A 152 28.68 3.89 -3.92
N MET A 153 28.71 4.91 -4.78
CA MET A 153 28.81 6.31 -4.34
C MET A 153 27.55 6.78 -3.62
N LEU A 154 26.36 6.43 -4.11
CA LEU A 154 25.09 6.76 -3.44
C LEU A 154 24.93 6.11 -2.07
N THR A 155 25.51 4.92 -1.84
CA THR A 155 25.47 4.27 -0.51
C THR A 155 26.11 5.10 0.60
N LYS A 156 26.97 6.06 0.24
CA LYS A 156 27.63 6.97 1.17
C LYS A 156 26.74 8.15 1.56
N VAL A 157 25.66 8.42 0.82
CA VAL A 157 24.74 9.52 1.09
C VAL A 157 23.95 9.19 2.37
N PRO A 158 23.99 10.05 3.40
CA PRO A 158 23.24 9.82 4.63
C PRO A 158 21.76 9.56 4.36
N GLY A 159 21.21 8.50 4.97
CA GLY A 159 19.81 8.12 4.80
C GLY A 159 19.49 7.39 3.49
N TRP A 160 20.47 6.97 2.68
CA TRP A 160 20.23 6.07 1.54
C TRP A 160 19.65 4.73 2.01
N LEU A 161 18.57 4.28 1.39
CA LEU A 161 17.86 3.04 1.76
C LEU A 161 17.98 1.96 0.68
N ARG A 162 17.75 2.33 -0.58
CA ARG A 162 17.72 1.40 -1.70
C ARG A 162 17.95 2.13 -3.01
N THR A 163 18.53 1.45 -3.98
CA THR A 163 18.49 1.86 -5.39
C THR A 163 18.06 0.70 -6.27
N ARG A 164 17.15 1.00 -7.20
CA ARG A 164 16.69 0.07 -8.23
C ARG A 164 16.95 0.72 -9.59
N LEU A 165 17.64 0.01 -10.48
CA LEU A 165 17.71 0.36 -11.89
C LEU A 165 16.73 -0.54 -12.64
N LEU A 166 15.81 0.06 -13.37
CA LEU A 166 14.81 -0.63 -14.15
C LEU A 166 14.88 -0.21 -15.62
N LYS A 167 14.46 -1.09 -16.52
CA LYS A 167 14.43 -0.87 -17.97
C LYS A 167 12.99 -0.92 -18.45
N VAL A 168 12.60 -0.08 -19.42
CA VAL A 168 11.25 -0.18 -20.02
C VAL A 168 11.02 -1.62 -20.48
N SER A 169 9.91 -2.19 -20.01
CA SER A 169 9.55 -3.58 -20.27
C SER A 169 9.06 -3.76 -21.71
N SER A 170 9.19 -4.98 -22.23
CA SER A 170 8.65 -5.34 -23.54
C SER A 170 7.13 -5.48 -23.58
N ILE A 171 6.46 -5.49 -22.42
CA ILE A 171 5.01 -5.65 -22.31
C ILE A 171 4.28 -4.30 -22.21
N GLY A 172 2.98 -4.29 -22.55
CA GLY A 172 2.14 -3.10 -22.55
C GLY A 172 2.53 -2.10 -23.66
N ASP A 173 2.20 -0.83 -23.47
CA ASP A 173 2.48 0.24 -24.45
C ASP A 173 3.97 0.62 -24.53
N GLY A 174 4.83 -0.06 -23.74
CA GLY A 174 6.28 0.16 -23.61
C GLY A 174 7.15 -0.49 -24.68
N ALA A 175 6.57 -1.18 -25.67
CA ALA A 175 7.31 -1.84 -26.76
C ALA A 175 8.21 -0.90 -27.61
N GLY A 176 8.14 0.42 -27.41
CA GLY A 176 8.79 1.43 -28.27
C GLY A 176 10.17 1.94 -27.85
N SER A 177 10.58 1.90 -26.57
CA SER A 177 11.87 2.49 -26.14
C SER A 177 12.73 1.53 -25.35
N LYS A 178 13.38 0.60 -26.06
CA LYS A 178 14.31 -0.38 -25.47
C LYS A 178 15.54 0.25 -24.82
N THR A 179 15.81 1.55 -25.02
CA THR A 179 17.01 2.22 -24.50
C THR A 179 16.70 3.14 -23.30
N THR A 180 15.46 3.14 -22.80
CA THR A 180 15.07 3.96 -21.65
C THR A 180 15.13 3.17 -20.34
N TYR A 181 15.78 3.78 -19.35
CA TYR A 181 15.96 3.27 -18.01
C TYR A 181 15.36 4.23 -16.98
N LEU A 182 14.81 3.67 -15.91
CA LEU A 182 14.36 4.39 -14.74
C LEU A 182 15.19 3.95 -13.54
N ALA A 183 15.95 4.87 -12.96
CA ALA A 183 16.57 4.66 -11.66
C ALA A 183 15.70 5.23 -10.55
N LEU A 184 15.40 4.42 -9.56
CA LEU A 184 14.67 4.80 -8.36
C LEU A 184 15.60 4.71 -7.15
N HIS A 185 15.77 5.83 -6.45
CA HIS A 185 16.58 5.91 -5.24
C HIS A 185 15.69 6.27 -4.06
N ASP A 186 15.58 5.34 -3.10
CA ASP A 186 14.83 5.52 -1.87
C ASP A 186 15.76 6.09 -0.78
N TYR A 187 15.32 7.15 -0.11
CA TYR A 187 16.01 7.78 1.01
C TYR A 187 15.08 7.95 2.20
N ALA A 188 15.62 7.87 3.42
CA ALA A 188 14.91 8.20 4.64
C ALA A 188 14.38 9.65 4.59
N ARG A 189 13.35 9.95 5.39
CA ARG A 189 12.74 11.29 5.48
C ARG A 189 13.77 12.39 5.74
N THR A 190 14.70 12.12 6.66
CA THR A 190 15.88 12.95 6.88
C THR A 190 17.06 12.27 6.21
N ASN A 191 17.68 12.95 5.25
CA ASN A 191 18.74 12.39 4.41
C ASN A 191 19.74 13.48 3.98
N GLY A 192 20.82 13.06 3.32
CA GLY A 192 21.90 13.91 2.83
C GLY A 192 21.79 14.33 1.37
N LEU A 193 20.60 14.28 0.76
CA LEU A 193 20.41 14.74 -0.62
C LEU A 193 20.83 16.22 -0.75
N GLY A 194 21.70 16.49 -1.73
CA GLY A 194 22.29 17.82 -1.96
C GLY A 194 23.56 18.09 -1.14
N GLY A 195 23.90 17.22 -0.19
CA GLY A 195 25.14 17.26 0.57
C GLY A 195 26.39 16.87 -0.23
N PRO A 196 27.58 16.89 0.41
CA PRO A 196 28.86 16.61 -0.24
C PRO A 196 28.91 15.24 -0.93
N GLU A 197 28.40 14.19 -0.29
CA GLU A 197 28.41 12.81 -0.81
C GLU A 197 27.52 12.70 -2.04
N HIS A 198 26.33 13.32 -2.01
CA HIS A 198 25.42 13.34 -3.15
C HIS A 198 25.99 14.15 -4.33
N LYS A 199 26.68 15.26 -4.06
CA LYS A 199 27.37 16.03 -5.11
C LYS A 199 28.52 15.22 -5.71
N ALA A 200 29.30 14.53 -4.88
CA ALA A 200 30.38 13.67 -5.34
C ALA A 200 29.87 12.50 -6.21
N SER A 201 28.72 11.91 -5.89
CA SER A 201 28.15 10.79 -6.65
C SER A 201 27.68 11.16 -8.06
N VAL A 202 27.50 12.45 -8.37
CA VAL A 202 27.04 12.93 -9.68
C VAL A 202 28.11 13.71 -10.46
N ALA A 203 29.31 13.88 -9.89
CA ALA A 203 30.41 14.65 -10.46
C ALA A 203 31.65 13.79 -10.78
N THR A 204 31.46 12.51 -11.07
CA THR A 204 32.55 11.57 -11.40
C THR A 204 32.95 11.69 -12.87
N ALA A 205 34.23 11.42 -13.16
CA ALA A 205 34.73 11.43 -14.54
C ALA A 205 34.06 10.34 -15.40
N TRP A 206 33.87 9.13 -14.85
CA TRP A 206 33.19 8.04 -15.57
C TRP A 206 31.72 8.37 -15.82
N GLY A 207 31.02 8.98 -14.85
CA GLY A 207 29.65 9.46 -15.04
C GLY A 207 29.54 10.52 -16.15
N ALA A 208 30.54 11.40 -16.30
CA ALA A 208 30.59 12.37 -17.39
C ALA A 208 30.77 11.72 -18.76
N GLU A 209 31.56 10.63 -18.85
CA GLU A 209 31.70 9.86 -20.09
C GLU A 209 30.39 9.14 -20.46
N VAL A 210 29.74 8.49 -19.49
CA VAL A 210 28.45 7.81 -19.68
C VAL A 210 27.36 8.80 -20.12
N ALA A 211 27.37 10.02 -19.57
CA ALA A 211 26.41 11.07 -19.94
C ALA A 211 26.47 11.46 -21.43
N LYS A 212 27.61 11.25 -22.12
CA LYS A 212 27.73 11.52 -23.57
C LYS A 212 26.85 10.59 -24.43
N SER A 213 26.42 9.46 -23.88
CA SER A 213 25.53 8.50 -24.54
C SER A 213 24.06 8.70 -24.18
N VAL A 214 23.73 9.69 -23.34
CA VAL A 214 22.36 10.02 -22.92
C VAL A 214 21.76 11.05 -23.87
N THR A 215 20.56 10.77 -24.40
CA THR A 215 19.82 11.68 -25.30
C THR A 215 18.70 12.43 -24.60
N ALA A 216 18.12 11.85 -23.56
CA ALA A 216 17.13 12.50 -22.72
C ALA A 216 17.30 12.08 -21.26
N LYS A 217 17.05 13.03 -20.35
CA LYS A 217 17.10 12.79 -18.92
C LYS A 217 16.02 13.59 -18.23
N ASN A 218 15.26 12.93 -17.36
CA ASN A 218 14.26 13.56 -16.53
C ASN A 218 14.47 13.15 -15.08
N ARG A 219 14.32 14.10 -14.14
CA ARG A 219 14.47 13.84 -12.71
C ARG A 219 13.25 14.35 -11.99
N ARG A 220 12.62 13.47 -11.21
CA ARG A 220 11.50 13.78 -10.33
C ARG A 220 11.83 13.44 -8.89
N THR A 221 11.30 14.20 -7.95
CA THR A 221 11.42 13.91 -6.51
C THR A 221 10.04 13.81 -5.90
N TYR A 222 9.84 12.78 -5.09
CA TYR A 222 8.57 12.51 -4.45
C TYR A 222 8.75 12.20 -2.96
N SER A 223 7.68 12.41 -2.20
CA SER A 223 7.55 12.03 -0.80
C SER A 223 6.44 10.99 -0.65
N LEU A 224 6.72 9.86 0.00
CA LEU A 224 5.73 8.84 0.31
C LEU A 224 4.68 9.41 1.27
N PHE A 225 3.41 9.18 0.99
CA PHE A 225 2.31 9.60 1.88
C PHE A 225 1.29 8.49 2.16
N TYR A 226 1.35 7.36 1.45
CA TYR A 226 0.43 6.26 1.70
C TYR A 226 1.02 4.91 1.27
N VAL A 227 0.73 3.88 2.06
CA VAL A 227 1.09 2.48 1.78
C VAL A 227 -0.20 1.66 1.71
N PHE A 228 -0.42 0.98 0.58
CA PHE A 228 -1.60 0.13 0.42
C PHE A 228 -1.52 -1.11 1.29
N GLY A 229 -2.70 -1.61 1.67
CA GLY A 229 -2.92 -3.00 2.06
C GLY A 229 -4.00 -3.61 1.14
N PRO A 230 -4.23 -4.93 1.24
CA PRO A 230 -5.34 -5.59 0.52
C PRO A 230 -6.72 -5.21 1.08
N ALA A 231 -6.75 -4.57 2.26
CA ALA A 231 -7.95 -4.10 2.93
C ALA A 231 -8.06 -2.56 2.85
N PRO A 232 -9.19 -2.03 2.34
CA PRO A 232 -9.53 -0.60 2.42
C PRO A 232 -9.47 -0.07 3.86
N ARG A 233 -8.90 1.11 4.10
CA ARG A 233 -8.70 1.59 5.48
C ARG A 233 -8.63 3.11 5.64
N ASP A 234 -8.73 3.86 4.54
CA ASP A 234 -8.61 5.31 4.57
C ASP A 234 -9.92 5.95 4.98
N LEU A 235 -10.07 6.17 6.30
CA LEU A 235 -11.16 6.96 6.86
C LEU A 235 -10.91 8.47 6.71
N SER A 236 -9.67 8.91 6.55
CA SER A 236 -9.28 10.33 6.55
C SER A 236 -9.84 11.07 5.35
N ASN A 237 -9.67 10.52 4.14
CA ASN A 237 -10.26 11.12 2.94
C ASN A 237 -11.76 10.84 2.83
N LEU A 238 -12.22 9.66 3.29
CA LEU A 238 -13.65 9.31 3.32
C LEU A 238 -14.46 10.28 4.20
N ALA A 239 -13.91 10.71 5.34
CA ALA A 239 -14.58 11.62 6.26
C ALA A 239 -14.61 13.08 5.79
N LYS A 240 -13.76 13.45 4.82
CA LYS A 240 -13.73 14.78 4.20
C LYS A 240 -14.74 14.92 3.07
N LEU A 241 -15.26 13.80 2.55
CA LEU A 241 -16.34 13.83 1.57
C LEU A 241 -17.61 14.42 2.20
N PRO A 242 -18.41 15.18 1.43
CA PRO A 242 -19.65 15.75 1.94
C PRO A 242 -20.62 14.63 2.34
N ALA A 243 -21.45 14.87 3.36
CA ALA A 243 -22.46 13.90 3.79
C ALA A 243 -23.52 13.60 2.70
N SER A 244 -23.64 14.47 1.69
CA SER A 244 -24.47 14.25 0.50
C SER A 244 -23.82 13.33 -0.55
N ALA A 245 -22.53 13.01 -0.41
CA ALA A 245 -21.89 12.02 -1.27
C ALA A 245 -22.58 10.67 -1.09
N SER A 246 -22.74 9.94 -2.19
CA SER A 246 -23.40 8.64 -2.16
C SER A 246 -22.49 7.58 -1.54
N THR A 247 -23.09 6.67 -0.77
CA THR A 247 -22.43 5.42 -0.37
C THR A 247 -22.01 4.64 -1.61
N PHE A 248 -20.76 4.21 -1.64
CA PHE A 248 -20.28 3.30 -2.67
C PHE A 248 -20.40 1.86 -2.21
N THR A 249 -20.83 0.97 -3.09
CA THR A 249 -20.74 -0.48 -2.93
C THR A 249 -20.08 -1.07 -4.17
N ALA A 250 -19.05 -1.89 -3.96
CA ALA A 250 -18.33 -2.58 -5.02
C ALA A 250 -19.27 -3.55 -5.77
N PRO A 251 -19.00 -3.85 -7.05
CA PRO A 251 -19.88 -4.71 -7.86
C PRO A 251 -20.15 -6.10 -7.26
N ASP A 252 -19.21 -6.64 -6.47
CA ASP A 252 -19.36 -7.93 -5.79
C ASP A 252 -20.14 -7.85 -4.46
N GLY A 253 -20.55 -6.64 -4.04
CA GLY A 253 -21.26 -6.37 -2.79
C GLY A 253 -20.40 -6.53 -1.52
N LYS A 254 -19.10 -6.82 -1.64
CA LYS A 254 -18.26 -7.17 -0.49
C LYS A 254 -17.52 -5.99 0.12
N THR A 255 -17.48 -4.85 -0.56
CA THR A 255 -16.84 -3.63 -0.07
C THR A 255 -17.81 -2.47 -0.20
N THR A 256 -18.03 -1.74 0.89
CA THR A 256 -18.89 -0.57 0.95
C THR A 256 -18.17 0.55 1.70
N THR A 257 -18.17 1.77 1.16
CA THR A 257 -17.69 2.97 1.84
C THR A 257 -18.84 3.97 2.02
N VAL A 258 -19.07 4.36 3.27
CA VAL A 258 -20.06 5.36 3.65
C VAL A 258 -19.32 6.66 3.95
N PRO A 259 -19.56 7.76 3.21
CA PRO A 259 -18.85 9.03 3.38
C PRO A 259 -19.33 9.83 4.60
N GLY A 260 -18.60 10.90 4.91
CA GLY A 260 -18.96 11.88 5.94
C GLY A 260 -18.26 11.65 7.27
N THR A 261 -18.51 12.55 8.24
CA THR A 261 -17.80 12.58 9.54
C THR A 261 -17.95 11.29 10.36
N ASP A 262 -19.05 10.58 10.16
CA ASP A 262 -19.36 9.28 10.74
C ASP A 262 -19.06 8.11 9.79
N GLY A 263 -18.23 8.37 8.79
CA GLY A 263 -17.93 7.47 7.69
C GLY A 263 -17.41 6.12 8.16
N ALA A 264 -17.67 5.11 7.33
CA ALA A 264 -17.34 3.74 7.66
C ALA A 264 -16.97 2.95 6.41
N ILE A 265 -16.05 2.00 6.60
CA ILE A 265 -15.62 1.06 5.59
C ILE A 265 -16.06 -0.32 6.04
N SER A 266 -16.91 -0.97 5.26
CA SER A 266 -17.19 -2.40 5.40
C SER A 266 -16.48 -3.12 4.27
N SER A 267 -15.64 -4.12 4.58
CA SER A 267 -14.96 -4.91 3.56
C SER A 267 -14.60 -6.29 4.11
N TYR A 268 -13.65 -6.98 3.47
CA TYR A 268 -13.18 -8.28 3.91
C TYR A 268 -11.66 -8.41 3.75
N ILE A 269 -11.10 -9.38 4.46
CA ILE A 269 -9.70 -9.79 4.40
C ILE A 269 -9.66 -11.26 4.02
N THR A 270 -8.78 -11.64 3.10
CA THR A 270 -8.55 -13.04 2.75
C THR A 270 -7.38 -13.56 3.58
N ALA A 271 -7.62 -14.53 4.45
CA ALA A 271 -6.58 -15.21 5.21
C ALA A 271 -5.80 -16.20 4.34
N GLU A 272 -4.68 -16.71 4.86
CA GLU A 272 -3.79 -17.65 4.14
C GLU A 272 -4.54 -18.90 3.65
N ASP A 273 -5.44 -19.43 4.47
CA ASP A 273 -6.31 -20.58 4.16
C ASP A 273 -7.49 -20.24 3.22
N GLN A 274 -7.49 -19.03 2.64
CA GLN A 274 -8.55 -18.47 1.78
C GLN A 274 -9.86 -18.13 2.52
N LEU A 275 -9.87 -18.11 3.85
CA LEU A 275 -11.03 -17.64 4.60
C LEU A 275 -11.26 -16.15 4.32
N SER A 276 -12.47 -15.79 3.93
CA SER A 276 -12.92 -14.41 3.85
C SER A 276 -13.41 -13.96 5.23
N ILE A 277 -12.75 -12.97 5.81
CA ILE A 277 -13.06 -12.39 7.12
C ILE A 277 -13.67 -11.00 6.91
N PRO A 278 -15.01 -10.84 6.99
CA PRO A 278 -15.65 -9.53 6.96
C PRO A 278 -15.21 -8.65 8.12
N TYR A 279 -15.03 -7.37 7.86
CA TYR A 279 -14.76 -6.37 8.89
C TYR A 279 -15.47 -5.06 8.59
N ARG A 280 -15.57 -4.25 9.63
CA ARG A 280 -16.01 -2.87 9.59
C ARG A 280 -15.03 -1.98 10.36
N LEU A 281 -14.57 -0.92 9.71
CA LEU A 281 -13.71 0.11 10.28
C LEU A 281 -14.48 1.44 10.30
N GLU A 282 -14.58 2.07 11.46
CA GLU A 282 -15.35 3.31 11.66
C GLU A 282 -14.83 4.14 12.85
N GLY A 283 -15.43 5.30 13.09
CA GLY A 283 -15.05 6.21 14.17
C GLY A 283 -14.00 7.23 13.71
N SER A 284 -13.03 7.53 14.56
CA SER A 284 -12.04 8.59 14.31
C SER A 284 -11.27 8.39 12.99
N ALA A 285 -11.33 9.42 12.15
CA ALA A 285 -10.64 9.50 10.87
C ALA A 285 -9.20 10.05 10.97
N LYS A 286 -8.73 10.43 12.16
CA LYS A 286 -7.36 10.90 12.38
C LYS A 286 -6.37 9.77 12.13
N ASP A 287 -5.26 10.03 11.44
CA ASP A 287 -4.32 8.99 11.04
C ASP A 287 -3.75 8.21 12.24
N ASP A 288 -3.44 8.90 13.34
CA ASP A 288 -2.87 8.36 14.57
C ASP A 288 -3.92 7.91 15.62
N ALA A 289 -5.20 7.85 15.24
CA ALA A 289 -6.27 7.50 16.16
C ALA A 289 -6.03 6.14 16.85
N PRO A 290 -6.16 6.05 18.19
CA PRO A 290 -6.08 4.79 18.91
C PRO A 290 -7.17 3.82 18.45
N THR A 291 -6.77 2.66 17.93
CA THR A 291 -7.72 1.65 17.45
C THR A 291 -8.13 0.67 18.55
N VAL A 292 -9.44 0.51 18.75
CA VAL A 292 -10.05 -0.53 19.58
C VAL A 292 -10.68 -1.59 18.69
N ALA A 293 -10.41 -2.86 18.96
CA ALA A 293 -11.00 -3.98 18.22
C ALA A 293 -11.93 -4.82 19.11
N PHE A 294 -12.89 -5.50 18.48
CA PHE A 294 -13.90 -6.31 19.16
C PHE A 294 -13.88 -7.77 18.68
N CYS A 295 -13.77 -8.72 19.62
CA CYS A 295 -13.85 -10.17 19.38
C CYS A 295 -15.23 -10.70 19.81
N ASN A 296 -15.98 -11.25 18.85
CA ASN A 296 -17.37 -11.65 19.03
C ASN A 296 -17.53 -12.95 19.85
N SER A 297 -18.72 -13.15 20.41
CA SER A 297 -19.17 -14.45 20.93
C SER A 297 -19.37 -15.47 19.81
N LEU A 298 -19.33 -16.76 20.14
CA LEU A 298 -19.70 -17.83 19.20
C LEU A 298 -21.15 -17.63 18.69
N LEU A 299 -21.40 -17.94 17.41
CA LEU A 299 -22.69 -17.77 16.71
C LEU A 299 -23.23 -16.32 16.61
N THR A 300 -22.39 -15.31 16.88
CA THR A 300 -22.76 -13.89 16.71
C THR A 300 -22.00 -13.24 15.55
N SER A 301 -22.38 -12.03 15.16
CA SER A 301 -21.63 -11.21 14.20
C SER A 301 -21.11 -9.92 14.83
N LEU A 302 -20.31 -9.19 14.08
CA LEU A 302 -19.80 -7.86 14.41
C LEU A 302 -20.90 -6.87 14.84
N HIS A 303 -22.16 -7.13 14.47
CA HIS A 303 -23.32 -6.32 14.83
C HIS A 303 -23.75 -6.46 16.29
N MET A 304 -23.30 -7.50 17.01
CA MET A 304 -23.54 -7.59 18.46
C MET A 304 -23.00 -6.37 19.22
N TRP A 305 -22.01 -5.69 18.64
CA TRP A 305 -21.36 -4.52 19.21
C TRP A 305 -22.00 -3.19 18.81
N ASP A 306 -23.03 -3.17 17.96
CA ASP A 306 -23.65 -1.92 17.48
C ASP A 306 -24.04 -0.95 18.63
N PRO A 307 -24.69 -1.41 19.73
CA PRO A 307 -25.02 -0.53 20.85
C PRO A 307 -23.79 0.05 21.56
N VAL A 308 -22.74 -0.76 21.72
CA VAL A 308 -21.49 -0.35 22.39
C VAL A 308 -20.71 0.63 21.51
N VAL A 309 -20.65 0.37 20.20
CA VAL A 309 -20.00 1.25 19.23
C VAL A 309 -20.69 2.61 19.19
N LYS A 310 -22.02 2.65 19.20
CA LYS A 310 -22.77 3.92 19.26
C LYS A 310 -22.34 4.75 20.47
N LEU A 311 -22.34 4.15 21.65
CA LEU A 311 -21.89 4.80 22.89
C LEU A 311 -20.43 5.25 22.81
N LEU A 312 -19.53 4.42 22.26
CA LEU A 312 -18.12 4.79 22.13
C LEU A 312 -17.89 5.94 21.15
N LYS A 313 -18.61 5.99 20.03
CA LYS A 313 -18.50 7.13 19.10
C LYS A 313 -18.93 8.44 19.75
N GLU A 314 -19.98 8.40 20.60
CA GLU A 314 -20.46 9.57 21.34
C GLU A 314 -19.50 9.98 22.47
N GLN A 315 -19.04 9.03 23.29
CA GLN A 315 -18.28 9.30 24.51
C GLN A 315 -16.76 9.38 24.27
N ARG A 316 -16.27 8.76 23.21
CA ARG A 316 -14.85 8.61 22.86
C ARG A 316 -14.62 8.79 21.36
N PRO A 317 -14.95 9.97 20.80
CA PRO A 317 -14.81 10.27 19.38
C PRO A 317 -13.35 10.26 18.89
N ASP A 318 -12.38 10.19 19.80
CA ASP A 318 -10.96 10.02 19.50
C ASP A 318 -10.61 8.60 19.01
N LEU A 319 -11.43 7.60 19.33
CA LEU A 319 -11.16 6.20 19.02
C LEU A 319 -11.51 5.85 17.57
N ARG A 320 -10.63 5.05 16.96
CA ARG A 320 -10.97 4.27 15.77
C ARG A 320 -11.46 2.90 16.21
N ILE A 321 -12.51 2.40 15.56
CA ILE A 321 -13.19 1.16 15.95
C ILE A 321 -13.05 0.14 14.81
N LEU A 322 -12.53 -1.03 15.13
CA LEU A 322 -12.46 -2.18 14.25
C LEU A 322 -13.39 -3.28 14.78
N ARG A 323 -14.30 -3.74 13.94
CA ARG A 323 -15.11 -4.93 14.19
C ARG A 323 -14.91 -5.93 13.08
N TYR A 324 -14.97 -7.22 13.38
CA TYR A 324 -14.80 -8.27 12.37
C TYR A 324 -15.62 -9.50 12.74
N ASP A 325 -15.96 -10.31 11.75
CA ASP A 325 -16.59 -11.61 11.97
C ASP A 325 -15.53 -12.69 12.12
N THR A 326 -15.67 -13.57 13.11
CA THR A 326 -14.72 -14.67 13.34
C THR A 326 -14.96 -15.82 12.37
N ARG A 327 -13.95 -16.69 12.15
CA ARG A 327 -14.15 -17.92 11.39
C ARG A 327 -15.32 -18.74 11.95
N GLY A 328 -16.04 -19.44 11.07
CA GLY A 328 -17.23 -20.19 11.42
C GLY A 328 -18.51 -19.36 11.49
N ARG A 329 -18.44 -18.02 11.38
CA ARG A 329 -19.64 -17.19 11.22
C ARG A 329 -20.24 -17.28 9.82
N HIS A 330 -19.36 -17.31 8.82
CA HIS A 330 -19.67 -17.43 7.39
C HIS A 330 -19.08 -18.72 6.83
N SER A 331 -19.27 -18.97 5.53
CA SER A 331 -18.68 -20.10 4.83
C SER A 331 -17.17 -20.19 5.06
N ILE A 332 -16.70 -21.39 5.38
CA ILE A 332 -15.28 -21.69 5.61
C ILE A 332 -14.67 -22.42 4.40
N PRO A 333 -13.37 -22.25 4.14
CA PRO A 333 -12.65 -23.03 3.13
C PRO A 333 -12.71 -24.54 3.42
N GLY A 334 -12.64 -25.35 2.35
CA GLY A 334 -12.58 -26.80 2.44
C GLY A 334 -11.15 -27.33 2.31
N PRO A 335 -10.80 -28.46 2.95
CA PRO A 335 -11.61 -29.19 3.94
C PRO A 335 -11.66 -28.43 5.29
N PRO A 336 -12.77 -28.52 6.06
CA PRO A 336 -12.86 -27.88 7.36
C PRO A 336 -11.75 -28.37 8.32
N VAL A 337 -11.12 -27.41 9.00
CA VAL A 337 -10.18 -27.68 10.10
C VAL A 337 -10.76 -27.20 11.43
N PRO A 338 -10.45 -27.83 12.56
CA PRO A 338 -10.90 -27.37 13.87
C PRO A 338 -10.50 -25.92 14.14
N ALA A 339 -11.48 -25.08 14.52
CA ALA A 339 -11.23 -23.70 14.92
C ALA A 339 -10.69 -23.65 16.36
N THR A 340 -9.36 -23.62 16.51
CA THR A 340 -8.70 -23.47 17.81
C THR A 340 -8.61 -22.00 18.23
N LEU A 341 -8.42 -21.72 19.52
CA LEU A 341 -8.15 -20.34 19.99
C LEU A 341 -6.89 -19.75 19.36
N ASP A 342 -5.93 -20.58 19.02
CA ASP A 342 -4.70 -20.18 18.33
C ASP A 342 -4.98 -19.67 16.93
N LEU A 343 -5.88 -20.36 16.24
CA LEU A 343 -6.27 -20.04 14.90
C LEU A 343 -7.15 -18.77 14.88
N LEU A 344 -8.07 -18.62 15.86
CA LEU A 344 -8.84 -17.38 16.06
C LEU A 344 -7.95 -16.17 16.39
N ALA A 345 -6.91 -16.35 17.20
CA ALA A 345 -5.94 -15.29 17.48
C ALA A 345 -5.08 -14.95 16.25
N SER A 346 -4.69 -15.96 15.46
CA SER A 346 -3.98 -15.76 14.20
C SER A 346 -4.84 -15.01 13.18
N ASP A 347 -6.14 -15.29 13.10
CA ASP A 347 -7.08 -14.54 12.25
C ASP A 347 -7.11 -13.06 12.61
N LEU A 348 -7.19 -12.73 13.90
CA LEU A 348 -7.13 -11.33 14.33
C LEU A 348 -5.79 -10.70 13.92
N ARG A 349 -4.66 -11.40 14.09
CA ARG A 349 -3.36 -10.90 13.61
C ARG A 349 -3.40 -10.60 12.11
N THR A 350 -3.93 -11.53 11.30
CA THR A 350 -4.09 -11.36 9.85
C THR A 350 -4.95 -10.14 9.52
N VAL A 351 -6.04 -9.93 10.26
CA VAL A 351 -6.90 -8.75 10.11
C VAL A 351 -6.12 -7.46 10.38
N LEU A 352 -5.35 -7.42 11.48
CA LEU A 352 -4.53 -6.26 11.85
C LEU A 352 -3.41 -6.00 10.85
N ASP A 353 -2.75 -7.04 10.34
CA ASP A 353 -1.67 -6.92 9.35
C ASP A 353 -2.20 -6.36 8.03
N ALA A 354 -3.32 -6.88 7.52
CA ALA A 354 -3.95 -6.40 6.30
C ALA A 354 -4.42 -4.94 6.39
N LEU A 355 -4.88 -4.52 7.58
CA LEU A 355 -5.26 -3.13 7.88
C LEU A 355 -4.06 -2.26 8.30
N ARG A 356 -2.85 -2.83 8.35
CA ARG A 356 -1.61 -2.14 8.77
C ARG A 356 -1.72 -1.52 10.16
N ILE A 357 -2.38 -2.22 11.09
CA ILE A 357 -2.49 -1.84 12.49
C ILE A 357 -1.38 -2.55 13.27
N PRO A 358 -0.24 -1.88 13.56
CA PRO A 358 0.89 -2.52 14.23
C PRO A 358 0.54 -2.88 15.68
N LYS A 359 -0.27 -2.05 16.36
CA LYS A 359 -0.64 -2.28 17.76
C LYS A 359 -2.01 -1.71 18.07
N LEU A 360 -2.88 -2.53 18.64
CA LEU A 360 -4.18 -2.10 19.15
C LEU A 360 -4.03 -1.27 20.44
N HIS A 361 -4.86 -0.24 20.57
CA HIS A 361 -5.04 0.46 21.85
C HIS A 361 -5.72 -0.46 22.87
N ALA A 362 -6.81 -1.12 22.47
CA ALA A 362 -7.47 -2.12 23.28
C ALA A 362 -8.09 -3.23 22.42
N LEU A 363 -8.19 -4.42 22.99
CA LEU A 363 -8.97 -5.54 22.46
C LEU A 363 -10.07 -5.93 23.45
N VAL A 364 -11.32 -5.93 23.02
CA VAL A 364 -12.48 -6.25 23.86
C VAL A 364 -13.12 -7.53 23.36
N GLY A 365 -13.32 -8.50 24.23
CA GLY A 365 -13.93 -9.77 23.88
C GLY A 365 -14.84 -10.33 24.97
N VAL A 366 -15.88 -11.05 24.55
CA VAL A 366 -16.85 -11.71 25.43
C VAL A 366 -17.00 -13.18 25.03
N SER A 367 -17.18 -14.08 26.00
CA SER A 367 -17.33 -15.53 25.75
C SER A 367 -16.18 -16.10 24.92
N MET A 368 -16.44 -16.78 23.79
CA MET A 368 -15.39 -17.21 22.85
C MET A 368 -14.44 -16.06 22.46
N GLY A 369 -14.97 -14.85 22.32
CA GLY A 369 -14.19 -13.65 22.06
C GLY A 369 -13.30 -13.25 23.24
N GLY A 370 -13.72 -13.50 24.48
CA GLY A 370 -12.94 -13.29 25.70
C GLY A 370 -11.76 -14.27 25.79
N ALA A 371 -12.00 -15.55 25.52
CA ALA A 371 -10.95 -16.56 25.41
C ALA A 371 -9.95 -16.25 24.28
N THR A 372 -10.47 -15.83 23.12
CA THR A 372 -9.64 -15.40 21.98
C THR A 372 -8.80 -14.17 22.31
N THR A 373 -9.39 -13.18 23.00
CA THR A 373 -8.72 -11.95 23.44
C THR A 373 -7.57 -12.27 24.39
N THR A 374 -7.79 -13.16 25.36
CA THR A 374 -6.76 -13.60 26.31
C THR A 374 -5.65 -14.35 25.58
N ASN A 375 -5.99 -15.27 24.66
CA ASN A 375 -4.99 -16.02 23.90
C ASN A 375 -4.17 -15.10 22.97
N PHE A 376 -4.80 -14.10 22.34
CA PHE A 376 -4.11 -13.11 21.52
C PHE A 376 -3.12 -12.28 22.34
N ALA A 377 -3.46 -11.91 23.58
CA ALA A 377 -2.56 -11.22 24.49
C ALA A 377 -1.32 -12.04 24.87
N LEU A 378 -1.48 -13.35 25.05
CA LEU A 378 -0.39 -14.27 25.37
C LEU A 378 0.52 -14.52 24.17
N LYS A 379 -0.07 -14.72 22.97
CA LYS A 379 0.70 -15.04 21.75
C LYS A 379 1.34 -13.84 21.09
N TYR A 380 0.67 -12.69 21.15
CA TYR A 380 1.09 -11.48 20.45
C TYR A 380 1.15 -10.27 21.42
N PRO A 381 1.91 -10.35 22.53
CA PRO A 381 1.91 -9.32 23.57
C PRO A 381 2.34 -7.94 23.06
N ASN A 382 3.14 -7.90 21.99
CA ASN A 382 3.57 -6.64 21.36
C ASN A 382 2.48 -5.97 20.51
N ARG A 383 1.40 -6.69 20.17
CA ARG A 383 0.34 -6.24 19.25
C ARG A 383 -0.87 -5.60 19.92
N LEU A 384 -0.91 -5.52 21.26
CA LEU A 384 -1.96 -4.80 21.99
C LEU A 384 -1.41 -4.05 23.21
N LYS A 385 -2.05 -2.96 23.62
CA LYS A 385 -1.70 -2.22 24.85
C LYS A 385 -2.52 -2.66 26.05
N LYS A 386 -3.82 -2.91 25.86
CA LYS A 386 -4.78 -3.29 26.91
C LYS A 386 -5.76 -4.31 26.35
N PHE A 387 -6.36 -5.12 27.21
CA PHE A 387 -7.48 -5.96 26.81
C PHE A 387 -8.56 -6.02 27.89
N VAL A 388 -9.78 -6.33 27.47
CA VAL A 388 -10.94 -6.60 28.31
C VAL A 388 -11.50 -7.94 27.84
N ALA A 389 -11.52 -8.93 28.73
CA ALA A 389 -12.06 -10.26 28.43
C ALA A 389 -13.14 -10.58 29.47
N CYS A 390 -14.37 -10.83 29.02
CA CYS A 390 -15.54 -10.97 29.88
C CYS A 390 -16.30 -12.29 29.62
N ASP A 391 -16.95 -12.81 30.65
CA ASP A 391 -17.90 -13.93 30.61
C ASP A 391 -17.44 -15.14 29.79
N PHE A 392 -16.24 -15.63 30.06
CA PHE A 392 -15.64 -16.81 29.43
C PHE A 392 -15.01 -17.73 30.48
N ASN A 393 -15.01 -19.04 30.18
CA ASN A 393 -14.48 -20.08 31.06
C ASN A 393 -12.99 -20.32 30.82
#